data_AF-A0A822BI96-F1
#
_entry.id   AF-A0A822BI96-F1
#
_cell.length_a   1.000
_cell.length_b   1.000
_cell.length_c   1.000
_cell.angle_alpha   90.00
_cell.angle_beta   90.00
_cell.angle_gamma   90.00
#
_symmetry.space_group_name_H-M   'P 1'
#
loop_
_entity.id
_entity.type
_entity.pdbx_description
1 polymer ?
#
loop_
_entity_poly.entity_id
_entity_poly.type
_entity_poly.pdbx_seq_one_letter_code
_entity_poly.pdbx_strand_id
1 'polypeptide(L)'
;NHLKKSTVRKSSIPTMSINNTRKIKQTLPIGSIFYVDVAYIPYHGNEHYVDSEFFRRIRARYYILNAVEINRLTLESLIDGKQQWDKQEQIPVTLVPTYDGDQLRQFFVMNKTRLAELNINIIPASTRCNVQYDDEGSPAQRLRFSDEQ
;
A
#
# COMPACT_ATOMS: atom_id res chain seq x y z
N ASN A 1 -71.31 -26.62 -37.40
CA ASN A 1 -71.78 -25.32 -36.84
C ASN A 1 -71.05 -25.08 -35.53
N HIS A 2 -69.92 -24.37 -35.58
CA HIS A 2 -69.77 -22.95 -35.13
C HIS A 2 -69.93 -22.82 -33.59
N LEU A 3 -69.07 -22.20 -32.78
CA LEU A 3 -67.92 -21.32 -32.98
C LEU A 3 -67.18 -21.14 -31.60
N LYS A 4 -65.84 -21.19 -31.64
CA LYS A 4 -64.75 -20.60 -30.79
C LYS A 4 -65.02 -20.03 -29.36
N LYS A 5 -64.05 -20.29 -28.46
CA LYS A 5 -63.35 -19.31 -27.56
C LYS A 5 -61.97 -19.88 -27.16
N SER A 6 -60.91 -19.47 -27.85
CA SER A 6 -59.89 -18.45 -27.51
C SER A 6 -58.86 -18.86 -26.44
N THR A 7 -57.66 -19.14 -26.95
CA THR A 7 -56.38 -19.43 -26.30
C THR A 7 -55.87 -18.32 -25.38
N VAL A 8 -55.34 -18.69 -24.20
CA VAL A 8 -54.30 -17.92 -23.49
C VAL A 8 -53.14 -18.87 -23.22
N ARG A 9 -52.00 -18.64 -23.88
CA ARG A 9 -50.74 -19.36 -23.66
C ARG A 9 -50.09 -18.83 -22.38
N LYS A 10 -49.92 -19.68 -21.36
CA LYS A 10 -48.95 -19.41 -20.27
C LYS A 10 -47.58 -19.87 -20.75
N SER A 11 -46.67 -18.92 -20.97
CA SER A 11 -45.26 -19.21 -21.23
C SER A 11 -44.58 -19.70 -19.95
N SER A 12 -44.22 -20.98 -19.91
CA SER A 12 -43.36 -21.56 -18.89
C SER A 12 -41.92 -21.07 -19.09
N ILE A 13 -41.39 -20.32 -18.12
CA ILE A 13 -39.97 -19.97 -18.06
C ILE A 13 -39.21 -21.23 -17.63
N PRO A 14 -38.15 -21.66 -18.34
CA PRO A 14 -37.35 -22.80 -17.92
C PRO A 14 -36.51 -22.41 -16.70
N THR A 15 -36.79 -23.03 -15.55
CA THR A 15 -35.96 -22.92 -14.36
C THR A 15 -34.64 -23.66 -14.63
N MET A 16 -33.58 -22.93 -14.96
CA MET A 16 -32.24 -23.50 -14.99
C MET A 16 -31.82 -23.84 -13.56
N SER A 17 -31.61 -25.13 -13.31
CA SER A 17 -31.00 -25.64 -12.08
C SER A 17 -29.54 -25.17 -12.03
N ILE A 18 -29.24 -24.16 -11.21
CA ILE A 18 -27.86 -23.72 -10.97
C ILE A 18 -27.26 -24.64 -9.90
N ASN A 19 -26.46 -25.58 -10.36
CA ASN A 19 -25.61 -26.42 -9.52
C ASN A 19 -24.56 -25.56 -8.79
N ASN A 20 -24.67 -25.55 -7.47
CA ASN A 20 -23.59 -25.73 -6.50
C ASN A 20 -22.19 -25.23 -6.90
N THR A 21 -21.80 -24.05 -6.40
CA THR A 21 -20.41 -23.79 -6.00
C THR A 21 -20.41 -23.31 -4.57
N ARG A 22 -19.93 -24.18 -3.68
CA ARG A 22 -19.62 -23.86 -2.29
C ARG A 22 -18.71 -22.64 -2.30
N LYS A 23 -19.18 -21.50 -1.81
CA LYS A 23 -18.33 -20.36 -1.45
C LYS A 23 -17.36 -20.85 -0.39
N ILE A 24 -16.15 -21.23 -0.80
CA ILE A 24 -15.05 -21.39 0.14
C ILE A 24 -14.74 -19.98 0.63
N LYS A 25 -15.26 -19.60 1.80
CA LYS A 25 -14.67 -18.51 2.58
C LYS A 25 -13.30 -19.00 3.02
N GLN A 26 -12.28 -18.83 2.18
CA GLN A 26 -10.89 -18.96 2.61
C GLN A 26 -10.65 -17.82 3.60
N THR A 27 -10.87 -18.09 4.88
CA THR A 27 -10.34 -17.25 5.96
C THR A 27 -8.84 -17.42 5.91
N LEU A 28 -8.12 -16.39 5.45
CA LEU A 28 -6.66 -16.38 5.49
C LEU A 28 -6.23 -16.62 6.95
N PRO A 29 -5.22 -17.47 7.20
CA PRO A 29 -4.72 -17.71 8.54
C PRO A 29 -4.38 -16.40 9.25
N ILE A 30 -4.77 -16.29 10.52
CA ILE A 30 -4.32 -15.20 11.39
C ILE A 30 -2.78 -15.23 11.38
N GLY A 31 -2.16 -14.11 10.98
CA GLY A 31 -0.70 -14.03 10.86
C GLY A 31 -0.14 -14.26 9.44
N SER A 32 -0.99 -14.36 8.41
CA SER A 32 -0.54 -14.40 7.02
C SER A 32 0.36 -13.22 6.67
N ILE A 33 1.43 -13.50 5.92
CA ILE A 33 2.37 -12.51 5.38
C ILE A 33 1.97 -12.25 3.91
N PHE A 34 1.95 -10.99 3.52
CA PHE A 34 1.60 -10.53 2.19
C PHE A 34 2.77 -9.76 1.60
N TYR A 35 3.19 -10.16 0.40
CA TYR A 35 4.25 -9.48 -0.33
C TYR A 35 3.63 -8.63 -1.41
N VAL A 36 3.97 -7.35 -1.43
CA VAL A 36 3.50 -6.39 -2.42
C VAL A 36 4.63 -5.47 -2.84
N ASP A 37 4.57 -4.91 -4.04
CA ASP A 37 5.56 -3.90 -4.42
C ASP A 37 5.31 -2.59 -3.65
N VAL A 38 4.05 -2.18 -3.54
CA VAL A 38 3.65 -0.89 -2.93
C VAL A 38 2.55 -1.11 -1.91
N ALA A 39 2.68 -0.47 -0.75
CA ALA A 39 1.64 -0.42 0.28
C ALA A 39 1.44 1.02 0.77
N TYR A 40 0.18 1.47 0.87
CA TYR A 40 -0.14 2.70 1.58
C TYR A 40 -0.21 2.43 3.08
N ILE A 41 0.40 3.30 3.87
CA ILE A 41 0.25 3.29 5.32
C ILE A 41 -1.13 3.88 5.66
N PRO A 42 -2.03 3.11 6.30
CA PRO A 42 -3.39 3.55 6.54
C PRO A 42 -3.45 4.65 7.62
N TYR A 43 -4.55 5.41 7.63
CA TYR A 43 -4.86 6.44 8.64
C TYR A 43 -3.70 7.39 8.94
N HIS A 44 -2.96 7.82 7.91
CA HIS A 44 -1.83 8.74 8.06
C HIS A 44 -0.72 8.22 9.00
N GLY A 45 -0.62 6.90 9.17
CA GLY A 45 0.32 6.31 10.11
C GLY A 45 -0.07 6.53 11.56
N ASN A 46 -1.36 6.51 11.89
CA ASN A 46 -1.81 6.47 13.28
C ASN A 46 -1.47 5.12 13.94
N GLU A 47 -0.84 5.16 15.10
CA GLU A 47 -0.32 4.02 15.85
C GLU A 47 -1.39 3.01 16.29
N HIS A 48 -2.65 3.42 16.38
CA HIS A 48 -3.75 2.51 16.70
C HIS A 48 -4.06 1.55 15.55
N TYR A 49 -3.72 1.94 14.32
CA TYR A 49 -4.00 1.16 13.10
C TYR A 49 -2.73 0.59 12.47
N VAL A 50 -1.58 1.17 12.80
CA VAL A 50 -0.29 0.84 12.21
C VAL A 50 0.74 0.64 13.32
N ASP A 51 1.06 -0.61 13.57
CA ASP A 51 2.08 -1.05 14.53
C ASP A 51 3.15 -1.91 13.84
N SER A 52 4.06 -2.48 14.62
CA SER A 52 5.09 -3.37 14.08
C SER A 52 4.52 -4.63 13.44
N GLU A 53 3.34 -5.09 13.87
CA GLU A 53 2.66 -6.24 13.26
C GLU A 53 2.19 -5.93 11.84
N PHE A 54 1.68 -4.72 11.59
CA PHE A 54 1.34 -4.28 10.24
C PHE A 54 2.53 -4.44 9.28
N PHE A 55 3.71 -3.92 9.65
CA PHE A 55 4.92 -3.99 8.82
C PHE A 55 5.53 -5.41 8.75
N ARG A 56 5.30 -6.25 9.77
CA ARG A 56 5.70 -7.65 9.74
C ARG A 56 4.87 -8.47 8.74
N ARG A 57 3.56 -8.20 8.70
CA ARG A 57 2.60 -8.93 7.85
C ARG A 57 2.57 -8.40 6.42
N ILE A 58 2.47 -7.09 6.22
CA ILE A 58 2.47 -6.48 4.90
C ILE A 58 3.91 -6.14 4.56
N ARG A 59 4.61 -7.00 3.83
CA ARG A 59 6.00 -6.80 3.40
C ARG A 59 6.02 -6.09 2.04
N ALA A 60 6.27 -4.80 2.04
CA ALA A 60 6.29 -3.98 0.84
C ALA A 60 7.69 -3.46 0.50
N ARG A 61 8.00 -3.30 -0.80
CA ARG A 61 9.21 -2.60 -1.24
C ARG A 61 9.08 -1.08 -1.07
N TYR A 62 7.88 -0.55 -1.25
CA TYR A 62 7.57 0.87 -1.11
C TYR A 62 6.39 1.07 -0.15
N TYR A 63 6.63 1.77 0.96
CA TYR A 63 5.55 2.24 1.83
C TYR A 63 5.28 3.71 1.56
N ILE A 64 4.03 4.04 1.23
CA ILE A 64 3.61 5.42 1.02
C ILE A 64 3.01 5.96 2.32
N LEU A 65 3.67 6.95 2.93
CA LEU A 65 3.19 7.63 4.14
C LEU A 65 2.58 8.98 3.75
N ASN A 66 1.25 9.04 3.75
CA ASN A 66 0.54 10.29 3.55
C ASN A 66 0.17 10.91 4.89
N ALA A 67 1.10 11.63 5.52
CA ALA A 67 0.87 12.30 6.81
C ALA A 67 1.58 13.66 6.83
N VAL A 68 0.88 14.70 7.29
CA VAL A 68 1.46 16.04 7.48
C VAL A 68 2.29 16.05 8.76
N GLU A 69 1.71 15.54 9.85
CA GLU A 69 2.39 15.33 11.12
C GLU A 69 2.76 13.86 11.28
N ILE A 70 4.04 13.54 11.08
CA ILE A 70 4.50 12.16 11.13
C ILE A 70 4.74 11.75 12.60
N ASN A 71 3.99 10.75 13.06
CA ASN A 71 4.20 10.17 14.38
C ASN A 71 5.49 9.33 14.40
N ARG A 72 6.40 9.65 15.34
CA ARG A 72 7.64 8.90 15.55
C ARG A 72 7.38 7.42 15.85
N LEU A 73 6.32 7.08 16.60
CA LEU A 73 6.01 5.70 16.96
C LEU A 73 5.76 4.82 15.73
N THR A 74 5.19 5.38 14.68
CA THR A 74 4.93 4.67 13.42
C THR A 74 6.22 4.42 12.65
N LEU A 75 7.16 5.37 12.68
CA LEU A 75 8.49 5.19 12.10
C LEU A 75 9.32 4.15 12.86
N GLU A 76 9.25 4.14 14.20
CA GLU A 76 9.88 3.08 15.01
C GLU A 76 9.21 1.72 14.74
N SER A 77 7.88 1.67 14.61
CA SER A 77 7.14 0.46 14.25
C SER A 77 7.56 -0.13 12.91
N LEU A 78 7.93 0.70 11.93
CA LEU A 78 8.50 0.24 10.65
C LEU A 78 9.83 -0.47 10.87
N ILE A 79 10.73 0.10 11.68
CA ILE A 79 12.01 -0.52 12.03
C ILE A 79 11.77 -1.85 12.74
N ASP A 80 10.94 -1.85 13.79
CA ASP A 80 10.67 -3.03 14.63
C ASP A 80 9.96 -4.14 13.86
N GLY A 81 9.07 -3.79 12.94
CA GLY A 81 8.41 -4.75 12.06
C GLY A 81 9.35 -5.34 11.02
N LYS A 82 10.23 -4.52 10.41
CA LYS A 82 11.24 -4.99 9.45
C LYS A 82 12.31 -5.87 10.09
N GLN A 83 12.69 -5.61 11.35
CA GLN A 83 13.60 -6.47 12.11
C GLN A 83 13.10 -7.91 12.26
N GLN A 84 11.79 -8.11 12.22
CA GLN A 84 11.15 -9.43 12.34
C GLN A 84 11.02 -10.17 11.00
N TRP A 85 11.50 -9.58 9.90
CA TRP A 85 11.54 -10.30 8.62
C TRP A 85 12.66 -11.34 8.63
N ASP A 86 12.46 -12.40 7.87
CA ASP A 86 13.42 -13.49 7.79
C ASP A 86 14.77 -12.97 7.26
N LYS A 87 15.88 -13.26 7.95
CA LYS A 87 17.20 -12.68 7.64
C LYS A 87 17.71 -13.02 6.23
N GLN A 88 17.20 -14.09 5.62
CA GLN A 88 17.50 -14.46 4.23
C GLN A 88 16.81 -13.54 3.23
N GLU A 89 15.71 -12.90 3.61
CA GLU A 89 14.95 -11.94 2.83
C GLU A 89 15.54 -10.53 3.01
N GLN A 90 16.74 -10.32 2.46
CA GLN A 90 17.41 -9.01 2.38
C GLN A 90 16.69 -8.04 1.40
N ILE A 91 15.37 -7.96 1.49
CA ILE A 91 14.52 -7.13 0.64
C ILE A 91 14.66 -5.68 1.12
N PRO A 92 15.10 -4.75 0.25
CA PRO A 92 15.16 -3.34 0.58
C PRO A 92 13.75 -2.75 0.68
N VAL A 93 13.57 -1.86 1.64
CA VAL A 93 12.33 -1.12 1.89
C VAL A 93 12.58 0.36 1.63
N THR A 94 11.66 1.04 0.95
CA THR A 94 11.70 2.48 0.76
C THR A 94 10.45 3.12 1.35
N LEU A 95 10.62 4.03 2.31
CA LEU A 95 9.55 4.89 2.80
C LEU A 95 9.45 6.13 1.91
N VAL A 96 8.26 6.37 1.38
CA VAL A 96 7.91 7.51 0.54
C VAL A 96 6.95 8.41 1.33
N PRO A 97 7.47 9.41 2.05
CA PRO A 97 6.63 10.38 2.72
C PRO A 97 6.00 11.33 1.68
N THR A 98 4.75 11.73 1.91
CA THR A 98 4.08 12.72 1.07
C THR A 98 4.57 14.12 1.43
N TYR A 99 4.60 14.44 2.72
CA TYR A 99 5.04 15.73 3.26
C TYR A 99 6.38 15.59 3.98
N ASP A 100 7.10 16.70 4.11
CA ASP A 100 8.29 16.77 4.93
C ASP A 100 7.97 17.38 6.29
N GLY A 101 8.81 17.10 7.29
CA GLY A 101 8.66 17.68 8.63
C GLY A 101 9.86 17.38 9.53
N ASP A 102 10.04 18.20 10.55
CA ASP A 102 11.19 18.12 11.46
C ASP A 102 11.30 16.76 12.14
N GLN A 103 10.17 16.16 12.54
CA GLN A 103 10.14 14.84 13.17
C GLN A 103 10.71 13.76 12.24
N LEU A 104 10.38 13.81 10.94
CA LEU A 104 10.90 12.87 9.95
C LEU A 104 12.40 13.06 9.73
N ARG A 105 12.85 14.31 9.58
CA ARG A 105 14.27 14.65 9.41
C ARG A 105 15.09 14.21 10.61
N GLN A 106 14.64 14.54 11.82
CA GLN A 106 15.29 14.14 13.08
C GLN A 106 15.33 12.62 13.22
N PHE A 107 14.24 11.93 12.92
CA PHE A 107 14.20 10.47 12.93
C PHE A 107 15.23 9.85 11.99
N PHE A 108 15.34 10.35 10.76
CA PHE A 108 16.31 9.87 9.78
C PHE A 108 17.76 10.02 10.27
N VAL A 109 18.09 11.19 10.84
CA VAL A 109 19.43 11.45 11.37
C VAL A 109 19.74 10.55 12.57
N MET A 110 18.81 10.42 13.53
CA MET A 110 19.02 9.62 14.73
C MET A 110 19.12 8.12 14.45
N ASN A 111 18.36 7.62 13.48
CA ASN A 111 18.26 6.18 13.20
C ASN A 111 19.06 5.73 11.96
N LYS A 112 19.94 6.58 11.42
CA LYS A 112 20.68 6.32 10.17
C LYS A 112 21.35 4.94 10.12
N THR A 113 22.02 4.52 11.20
CA THR A 113 22.70 3.22 11.27
C THR A 113 21.70 2.06 11.27
N ARG A 114 20.64 2.13 12.08
CA ARG A 114 19.58 1.10 12.14
C ARG A 114 18.86 0.95 10.79
N LEU A 115 18.60 2.07 10.11
CA LEU A 115 17.99 2.08 8.78
C LEU A 115 18.89 1.40 7.74
N ALA A 116 20.20 1.68 7.78
CA ALA A 116 21.17 1.06 6.88
C ALA A 116 21.30 -0.46 7.11
N GLU A 117 21.35 -0.91 8.37
CA GLU A 117 21.43 -2.34 8.71
C GLU A 117 20.20 -3.14 8.25
N LEU A 118 19.03 -2.50 8.16
CA LEU A 118 17.76 -3.12 7.76
C LEU A 118 17.40 -2.90 6.29
N ASN A 119 18.29 -2.28 5.52
CA ASN A 119 18.06 -1.87 4.12
C ASN A 119 16.78 -1.02 3.97
N ILE A 120 16.53 -0.13 4.93
CA ILE A 120 15.42 0.83 4.87
C ILE A 120 15.98 2.16 4.34
N ASN A 121 15.44 2.60 3.21
CA ASN A 121 15.70 3.92 2.64
C ASN A 121 14.51 4.85 2.88
N ILE A 122 14.76 6.12 3.14
CA ILE A 122 13.73 7.16 3.20
C ILE A 122 14.05 8.16 2.11
N ILE A 123 13.16 8.29 1.14
CA ILE A 123 13.34 9.26 0.05
C ILE A 123 12.77 10.64 0.43
N PRO A 124 13.19 11.72 -0.26
CA PRO A 124 12.60 13.03 -0.05
C PRO A 124 11.08 13.01 -0.20
N ALA A 125 10.41 13.87 0.55
CA ALA A 125 8.97 13.99 0.50
C ALA A 125 8.46 14.25 -0.93
N SER A 126 7.37 13.59 -1.30
CA SER A 126 6.81 13.65 -2.66
C SER A 126 6.40 15.07 -3.05
N THR A 127 6.00 15.91 -2.10
CA THR A 127 5.71 17.34 -2.33
C THR A 127 6.93 18.17 -2.74
N ARG A 128 8.15 17.68 -2.51
CA ARG A 128 9.40 18.33 -2.93
C ARG A 128 9.90 17.87 -4.30
N CYS A 129 9.26 16.87 -4.89
CA CYS A 129 9.57 16.40 -6.23
C CYS A 129 8.95 17.37 -7.25
N ASN A 130 9.80 17.99 -8.09
CA ASN A 130 9.33 18.79 -9.22
C ASN A 130 9.59 18.04 -10.54
N VAL A 131 8.67 18.22 -11.49
CA VAL A 131 8.79 17.70 -12.86
C VAL A 131 9.10 18.89 -13.75
N GLN A 132 10.28 18.91 -14.35
CA GLN A 132 10.64 19.90 -15.37
C GLN A 132 10.39 19.31 -16.76
N TYR A 133 9.86 20.15 -17.65
CA TYR A 133 9.75 19.85 -19.07
C TYR A 133 10.90 20.59 -19.77
N ASP A 134 11.69 19.88 -20.58
CA ASP A 134 12.69 20.54 -21.44
C ASP A 134 11.97 21.24 -22.61
N ASP A 135 12.31 22.50 -22.86
CA ASP A 135 11.69 23.35 -23.90
C ASP A 135 11.91 22.84 -25.34
N GLU A 136 12.73 21.80 -25.54
CA GLU A 136 13.03 21.21 -26.86
C GLU A 136 12.11 20.04 -27.27
N GLY A 137 10.96 19.86 -26.61
CA GLY A 137 9.95 18.87 -27.05
C GLY A 137 10.38 17.40 -26.92
N SER A 138 11.52 17.13 -26.29
CA SER A 138 11.94 15.77 -25.94
C SER A 138 11.35 15.38 -24.57
N PRO A 139 10.68 14.22 -24.43
CA PRO A 139 10.01 13.81 -23.19
C PRO A 139 11.00 13.29 -22.13
N ALA A 140 12.14 13.97 -21.95
CA ALA A 140 13.11 13.65 -20.91
C ALA A 140 12.63 14.22 -19.57
N GLN A 141 11.71 13.53 -18.91
CA GLN A 141 11.22 13.90 -17.58
C GLN A 141 12.34 13.69 -16.56
N ARG A 142 13.11 14.75 -16.27
CA ARG A 142 14.13 14.71 -15.21
C ARG A 142 13.50 15.12 -13.89
N LEU A 143 13.26 14.14 -13.01
CA LEU A 143 12.87 14.40 -11.63
C LEU A 143 14.04 15.03 -10.86
N ARG A 144 13.80 16.20 -10.25
CA ARG A 144 14.73 16.84 -9.31
C ARG A 144 14.05 16.98 -7.95
N PHE A 145 14.84 16.82 -6.90
CA PHE A 145 14.42 17.14 -5.55
C PHE A 145 14.79 18.59 -5.27
N SER A 146 13.90 19.33 -4.62
CA SER A 146 14.20 20.69 -4.20
C SER A 146 15.16 20.61 -3.00
N ASP A 147 16.44 20.94 -3.22
CA ASP A 147 17.41 21.10 -2.14
C ASP A 147 17.11 22.40 -1.38
N GLU A 148 16.97 22.33 -0.06
CA GLU A 148 16.81 23.51 0.81
C GLU A 148 18.19 24.18 1.00
N GLN A 149 18.26 25.48 0.66
CA GLN A 149 19.35 26.39 1.05
C GLN A 149 19.28 26.71 2.55
#